data_AF-A0A250ICH6-F1
#
_entry.id   AF-A0A250ICH6-F1
#
_cell.length_a   1.000
_cell.length_b   1.000
_cell.length_c   1.000
_cell.angle_alpha   90.00
_cell.angle_beta   90.00
_cell.angle_gamma   90.00
#
_symmetry.space_group_name_H-M   'P 1'
#
loop_
_entity.id
_entity.type
_entity.pdbx_description
1 polymer ?
#
loop_
_entity_poly.entity_id
_entity_poly.type
_entity_poly.pdbx_seq_one_letter_code
_entity_poly.pdbx_strand_id
1 'polypeptide(L)'
;MPIGNRGRYSVGQVTFDWEEFTPLDLPDPHMRVYKAEGAIIRRQGPVFRSALNPLCLCKVNPLGEQALAMPLDTEKGHLLGLSIGGPDSAYNLVPMTRSLNQGDWATMEAAIHRDTSIKRMCVTLTYADDTAYCPESIKVVVFKRDQWEEWPGSPFPMPMVELENIVQRRLPARTEARLLAILQEAKNQLEDKDWKLEEQEGGTRFKGCLPGEQEPRKYAVLDYLLLAKEDEYDELQNALAPNTSNFAISKQNNFAAGQLAMIRGVNRLWNEGWLRSDESGERLSDNGTHTGPHVDHMVAKANNGPNAFSNARVISARENMSKGRGNT
;
A
#
# COMPACT_ATOMS: atom_id res chain seq x y z
N MET A 1 -1.50 -15.65 23.50
CA MET A 1 -1.47 -16.84 22.61
C MET A 1 -0.03 -17.33 22.52
N PRO A 2 0.24 -18.61 22.18
CA PRO A 2 1.62 -19.06 22.03
C PRO A 2 2.28 -18.25 20.91
N ILE A 3 3.37 -17.57 21.25
CA ILE A 3 4.23 -16.87 20.29
C ILE A 3 4.73 -17.94 19.31
N GLY A 4 4.55 -17.73 18.00
CA GLY A 4 5.01 -18.64 16.95
C GLY A 4 6.52 -18.86 16.97
N ASN A 5 7.03 -19.72 16.08
CA ASN A 5 8.47 -19.94 15.99
C ASN A 5 9.21 -18.62 15.74
N ARG A 6 10.35 -18.45 16.41
CA ARG A 6 11.25 -17.32 16.21
C ARG A 6 12.56 -17.81 15.62
N GLY A 7 13.16 -16.97 14.79
CA GLY A 7 14.45 -17.27 14.21
C GLY A 7 15.28 -16.03 13.95
N ARG A 8 16.53 -16.30 13.58
CA ARG A 8 17.51 -15.30 13.22
C ARG A 8 18.09 -15.67 11.86
N TYR A 9 18.18 -14.70 10.97
CA TYR A 9 18.70 -14.87 9.62
C TYR A 9 19.68 -13.73 9.29
N SER A 10 20.78 -14.03 8.61
CA SER A 10 21.79 -13.03 8.25
C SER A 10 22.01 -12.99 6.74
N VAL A 11 22.04 -11.78 6.18
CA VAL A 11 22.37 -11.52 4.77
C VAL A 11 23.49 -10.50 4.73
N GLY A 12 24.69 -10.93 4.35
CA GLY A 12 25.88 -10.08 4.41
C GLY A 12 26.20 -9.66 5.84
N GLN A 13 26.23 -8.35 6.11
CA GLN A 13 26.52 -7.77 7.44
C GLN A 13 25.26 -7.35 8.20
N VAL A 14 24.07 -7.76 7.74
CA VAL A 14 22.80 -7.45 8.37
C VAL A 14 22.17 -8.73 8.90
N THR A 15 21.72 -8.68 10.14
CA THR A 15 21.01 -9.75 10.85
C THR A 15 19.57 -9.32 11.07
N PHE A 16 18.64 -10.24 10.85
CA PHE A 16 17.21 -10.05 10.98
C PHE A 16 16.67 -11.06 11.99
N ASP A 17 15.95 -10.57 13.00
CA ASP A 17 15.15 -11.42 13.87
C ASP A 17 13.69 -11.41 13.37
N TRP A 18 13.12 -12.60 13.24
CA TRP A 18 11.79 -12.82 12.67
C TRP A 18 10.95 -13.73 13.56
N GLU A 19 9.63 -13.62 13.40
CA GLU A 19 8.65 -14.48 14.07
C GLU A 19 7.58 -14.97 13.08
N GLU A 20 7.08 -16.17 13.32
CA GLU A 20 5.87 -16.68 12.68
C GLU A 20 4.62 -16.02 13.27
N PHE A 21 3.66 -15.72 12.40
CA PHE A 21 2.37 -15.17 12.76
C PHE A 21 1.30 -15.71 11.82
N THR A 22 0.07 -15.83 12.29
CA THR A 22 -1.06 -16.27 11.46
C THR A 22 -2.01 -15.09 11.28
N PRO A 23 -2.08 -14.51 10.09
CA PRO A 23 -3.03 -13.44 9.83
C PRO A 23 -4.47 -13.90 9.97
N LEU A 24 -5.37 -12.96 10.31
CA LEU A 24 -6.79 -13.27 10.50
C LEU A 24 -7.43 -13.90 9.24
N ASP A 25 -7.00 -13.45 8.07
CA ASP A 25 -7.65 -13.78 6.79
C ASP A 25 -6.92 -14.88 6.01
N LEU A 26 -5.89 -15.51 6.59
CA LEU A 26 -5.12 -16.57 5.93
C LEU A 26 -4.99 -17.82 6.81
N PRO A 27 -5.13 -19.02 6.21
CA PRO A 27 -5.09 -20.27 6.98
C PRO A 27 -3.68 -20.72 7.38
N ASP A 28 -2.64 -20.14 6.76
CA ASP A 28 -1.25 -20.58 6.89
C ASP A 28 -0.40 -19.55 7.66
N PRO A 29 0.60 -20.00 8.44
CA PRO A 29 1.54 -19.10 9.10
C PRO A 29 2.44 -18.39 8.09
N HIS A 30 2.67 -17.11 8.35
CA HIS A 30 3.60 -16.24 7.64
C HIS A 30 4.75 -15.84 8.56
N MET A 31 5.85 -15.36 7.99
CA MET A 31 6.97 -14.85 8.78
C MET A 31 7.03 -13.33 8.67
N ARG A 32 7.22 -12.62 9.77
CA ARG A 32 7.47 -11.17 9.77
C ARG A 32 8.76 -10.85 10.50
N VAL A 33 9.49 -9.86 10.01
CA VAL A 33 10.67 -9.34 10.69
C VAL A 33 10.22 -8.40 11.79
N TYR A 34 10.79 -8.50 12.97
CA TYR A 34 10.53 -7.56 14.08
C TYR A 34 11.78 -6.78 14.49
N LYS A 35 12.97 -7.21 14.03
CA LYS A 35 14.22 -6.49 14.26
C LYS A 35 15.20 -6.70 13.11
N ALA A 36 15.89 -5.65 12.72
CA ALA A 36 17.01 -5.69 11.78
C ALA A 36 18.20 -4.93 12.35
N GLU A 37 19.40 -5.49 12.29
CA GLU A 37 20.61 -4.85 12.78
C GLU A 37 21.78 -5.07 11.84
N GLY A 38 22.61 -4.05 11.62
CA GLY A 38 23.73 -4.20 10.71
C GLY A 38 24.74 -3.07 10.78
N ALA A 39 25.90 -3.32 10.18
CA ALA A 39 26.89 -2.28 9.92
C ALA A 39 26.41 -1.37 8.78
N ILE A 40 26.74 -0.08 8.88
CA ILE A 40 26.46 0.91 7.83
C ILE A 40 27.59 0.85 6.79
N ILE A 41 27.24 0.37 5.59
CA ILE A 41 28.14 0.31 4.44
C ILE A 41 27.61 1.28 3.38
N ARG A 42 28.28 2.43 3.23
CA ARG A 42 27.86 3.46 2.27
C ARG A 42 28.22 3.02 0.85
N ARG A 43 27.22 2.79 0.02
CA ARG A 43 27.42 2.40 -1.38
C ARG A 43 27.45 3.65 -2.27
N GLN A 44 28.45 3.74 -3.14
CA GLN A 44 28.48 4.72 -4.22
C GLN A 44 27.93 4.08 -5.49
N GLY A 45 27.00 4.77 -6.17
CA GLY A 45 26.46 4.33 -7.46
C GLY A 45 24.98 3.91 -7.44
N PRO A 46 24.44 3.51 -8.61
CA PRO A 46 23.05 3.11 -8.74
C PRO A 46 22.79 1.85 -7.92
N VAL A 47 21.64 1.82 -7.26
CA VAL A 47 21.24 0.71 -6.41
C VAL A 47 20.09 -0.04 -7.06
N PHE A 48 20.32 -1.31 -7.39
CA PHE A 48 19.32 -2.16 -8.02
C PHE A 48 18.36 -2.73 -6.98
N ARG A 49 17.07 -2.73 -7.32
CA ARG A 49 15.98 -3.30 -6.53
C ARG A 49 15.41 -4.49 -7.27
N SER A 50 15.54 -5.66 -6.69
CA SER A 50 15.18 -6.96 -7.25
C SER A 50 14.48 -7.86 -6.22
N ALA A 51 14.52 -7.50 -4.93
CA ALA A 51 13.77 -8.20 -3.91
C ALA A 51 12.27 -8.22 -4.23
N LEU A 52 11.67 -9.37 -3.93
CA LEU A 52 10.23 -9.60 -4.07
C LEU A 52 9.46 -8.79 -3.01
N ASN A 53 8.39 -9.33 -2.46
CA ASN A 53 7.61 -8.63 -1.43
C ASN A 53 8.24 -8.84 -0.05
N PRO A 54 7.87 -8.02 0.95
CA PRO A 54 8.16 -8.27 2.35
C PRO A 54 7.96 -9.74 2.75
N LEU A 55 8.77 -10.23 3.68
CA LEU A 55 8.65 -11.60 4.18
C LEU A 55 7.23 -11.91 4.70
N CYS A 56 6.60 -10.93 5.36
CA CYS A 56 5.22 -11.04 5.87
C CYS A 56 4.17 -11.19 4.77
N LEU A 57 4.56 -10.93 3.52
CA LEU A 57 3.75 -11.04 2.34
C LEU A 57 4.20 -12.17 1.43
N CYS A 58 5.20 -12.98 1.80
CA CYS A 58 5.59 -14.13 0.98
C CYS A 58 4.95 -15.40 1.54
N LYS A 59 4.21 -16.13 0.70
CA LYS A 59 3.80 -17.50 0.96
C LYS A 59 4.86 -18.43 0.40
N VAL A 60 5.55 -19.18 1.24
CA VAL A 60 6.39 -20.28 0.79
C VAL A 60 5.45 -21.46 0.53
N ASN A 61 5.02 -21.66 -0.71
CA ASN A 61 4.31 -22.88 -1.07
C ASN A 61 5.31 -23.91 -1.65
N PRO A 62 4.96 -25.21 -1.71
CA PRO A 62 5.84 -26.24 -2.24
C PRO A 62 6.27 -26.03 -3.72
N LEU A 63 5.60 -25.12 -4.42
CA LEU A 63 5.83 -24.77 -5.83
C LEU A 63 6.60 -23.45 -6.00
N GLY A 64 6.99 -22.77 -4.89
CA GLY A 64 7.72 -21.51 -4.89
C GLY A 64 7.13 -20.42 -3.99
N GLU A 65 7.77 -19.25 -3.98
CA GLU A 65 7.31 -18.08 -3.23
C GLU A 65 6.18 -17.38 -4.00
N GLN A 66 4.96 -17.34 -3.43
CA GLN A 66 3.87 -16.50 -3.92
C GLN A 66 3.75 -15.25 -3.07
N ALA A 67 3.87 -14.10 -3.73
CA ALA A 67 3.87 -12.82 -3.07
C ALA A 67 2.43 -12.27 -2.94
N LEU A 68 1.94 -12.13 -1.71
CA LEU A 68 0.77 -11.36 -1.34
C LEU A 68 0.98 -9.89 -1.76
N ALA A 69 -0.01 -9.26 -2.39
CA ALA A 69 -0.05 -7.80 -2.62
C ALA A 69 0.20 -7.01 -1.33
N MET A 70 0.58 -5.74 -1.48
CA MET A 70 0.81 -4.82 -0.36
C MET A 70 -0.50 -4.31 0.25
N PRO A 71 -0.56 -4.10 1.59
CA PRO A 71 -1.65 -3.36 2.23
C PRO A 71 -1.89 -1.98 1.61
N LEU A 72 -3.09 -1.43 1.81
CA LEU A 72 -3.48 -0.10 1.31
C LEU A 72 -2.45 0.98 1.65
N ASP A 73 -2.09 1.78 0.64
CA ASP A 73 -1.14 2.90 0.71
C ASP A 73 0.27 2.55 1.22
N THR A 74 0.64 1.26 1.16
CA THR A 74 1.98 0.81 1.53
C THR A 74 2.87 0.50 0.32
N GLU A 75 4.17 0.68 0.52
CA GLU A 75 5.26 0.36 -0.39
C GLU A 75 6.23 -0.62 0.29
N LYS A 76 7.16 -1.16 -0.51
CA LYS A 76 8.24 -2.03 -0.04
C LYS A 76 9.32 -1.17 0.65
N GLY A 77 9.12 -0.89 1.93
CA GLY A 77 10.07 -0.11 2.72
C GLY A 77 11.24 -0.97 3.17
N HIS A 78 12.46 -0.49 2.92
CA HIS A 78 13.67 -1.18 3.40
C HIS A 78 13.94 -0.82 4.85
N LEU A 79 14.19 -1.80 5.73
CA LEU A 79 14.56 -1.54 7.13
C LEU A 79 15.96 -0.95 7.24
N LEU A 80 16.89 -1.40 6.41
CA LEU A 80 18.16 -0.73 6.17
C LEU A 80 18.19 -0.34 4.70
N GLY A 81 18.27 0.96 4.42
CA GLY A 81 18.37 1.48 3.07
C GLY A 81 19.53 0.87 2.30
N LEU A 82 19.30 0.60 1.01
CA LEU A 82 20.32 -0.03 0.18
C LEU A 82 21.58 0.84 0.01
N SER A 83 21.43 2.17 0.10
CA SER A 83 22.54 3.14 0.07
C SER A 83 23.42 3.08 1.32
N ILE A 84 22.88 2.63 2.45
CA ILE A 84 23.57 2.51 3.74
C ILE A 84 23.94 1.05 4.07
N GLY A 85 23.87 0.15 3.10
CA GLY A 85 24.43 -1.20 3.19
C GLY A 85 23.41 -2.31 3.42
N GLY A 86 22.12 -1.95 3.50
CA GLY A 86 21.05 -2.94 3.59
C GLY A 86 21.02 -3.87 2.37
N PRO A 87 20.69 -5.16 2.56
CA PRO A 87 20.52 -6.10 1.46
C PRO A 87 19.19 -5.88 0.76
N ASP A 88 19.16 -6.12 -0.54
CA ASP A 88 17.94 -6.21 -1.32
C ASP A 88 17.35 -7.62 -1.13
N SER A 89 16.59 -7.81 -0.05
CA SER A 89 16.06 -9.11 0.39
C SER A 89 14.67 -8.95 1.01
N ALA A 90 13.82 -9.96 0.91
CA ALA A 90 12.49 -10.00 1.54
C ALA A 90 12.54 -9.81 3.07
N TYR A 91 13.63 -10.23 3.72
CA TYR A 91 13.88 -10.01 5.15
C TYR A 91 14.17 -8.55 5.50
N ASN A 92 14.65 -7.77 4.54
CA ASN A 92 14.92 -6.34 4.73
C ASN A 92 13.74 -5.48 4.29
N LEU A 93 12.60 -6.08 3.93
CA LEU A 93 11.43 -5.38 3.44
C LEU A 93 10.26 -5.53 4.40
N VAL A 94 9.58 -4.41 4.65
CA VAL A 94 8.27 -4.38 5.34
C VAL A 94 7.29 -3.52 4.54
N PRO A 95 5.98 -3.73 4.70
CA PRO A 95 5.00 -2.72 4.35
C PRO A 95 5.32 -1.43 5.11
N MET A 96 5.49 -0.33 4.39
CA MET A 96 5.60 1.03 4.93
C MET A 96 4.65 1.93 4.17
N THR A 97 3.95 2.84 4.82
CA THR A 97 3.13 3.82 4.09
C THR A 97 4.00 4.63 3.13
N ARG A 98 3.44 5.06 1.99
CA ARG A 98 4.19 5.88 1.02
C ARG A 98 4.74 7.15 1.67
N SER A 99 3.90 7.84 2.44
CA SER A 99 4.26 9.07 3.17
C SER A 99 5.48 8.86 4.06
N LEU A 100 5.53 7.74 4.76
CA LEU A 100 6.67 7.40 5.58
C LEU A 100 7.90 7.04 4.73
N ASN A 101 7.75 6.06 3.84
CA ASN A 101 8.85 5.50 3.06
C ASN A 101 9.58 6.56 2.24
N GLN A 102 8.83 7.49 1.64
CA GLN A 102 9.37 8.55 0.78
C GLN A 102 9.65 9.87 1.53
N GLY A 103 9.14 10.02 2.76
CA GLY A 103 9.25 11.23 3.58
C GLY A 103 10.26 11.06 4.71
N ASP A 104 9.76 10.83 5.92
CA ASP A 104 10.56 10.78 7.15
C ASP A 104 11.64 9.70 7.08
N TRP A 105 11.32 8.54 6.51
CA TRP A 105 12.26 7.44 6.37
C TRP A 105 13.41 7.79 5.42
N ALA A 106 13.10 8.28 4.22
CA ALA A 106 14.10 8.72 3.25
C ALA A 106 14.98 9.85 3.80
N THR A 107 14.40 10.78 4.57
CA THR A 107 15.12 11.88 5.20
C THR A 107 16.10 11.37 6.27
N MET A 108 15.65 10.43 7.11
CA MET A 108 16.48 9.77 8.12
C MET A 108 17.63 8.98 7.46
N GLU A 109 17.34 8.17 6.44
CA GLU A 109 18.37 7.42 5.70
C GLU A 109 19.43 8.37 5.10
N ALA A 110 19.01 9.50 4.52
CA ALA A 110 19.92 10.50 4.00
C ALA A 110 20.77 11.18 5.10
N ALA A 111 20.22 11.38 6.31
CA ALA A 111 20.98 11.88 7.45
C ALA A 111 22.03 10.86 7.91
N ILE A 112 21.68 9.57 8.02
CA ILE A 112 22.59 8.49 8.39
C ILE A 112 23.70 8.32 7.35
N HIS A 113 23.33 8.39 6.07
CA HIS A 113 24.29 8.28 4.97
C HIS A 113 25.33 9.42 5.03
N ARG A 114 24.90 10.65 5.32
CA ARG A 114 25.79 11.83 5.43
C ARG A 114 26.67 11.82 6.67
N ASP A 115 26.17 11.39 7.83
CA ASP A 115 26.98 11.33 9.05
C ASP A 115 27.89 10.10 9.05
N THR A 116 29.12 10.25 8.54
CA THR A 116 30.13 9.18 8.44
C THR A 116 30.59 8.62 9.78
N SER A 117 30.29 9.32 10.88
CA SER A 117 30.57 8.79 12.21
C SER A 117 29.66 7.62 12.54
N ILE A 118 28.45 7.55 11.97
CA ILE A 118 27.54 6.42 12.17
C ILE A 118 28.09 5.16 11.49
N LYS A 119 28.23 4.09 12.29
CA LYS A 119 28.81 2.80 11.93
C LYS A 119 27.82 1.65 11.96
N ARG A 120 26.78 1.71 12.79
CA ARG A 120 25.77 0.65 12.91
C ARG A 120 24.38 1.23 13.09
N MET A 121 23.38 0.44 12.71
CA MET A 121 21.97 0.75 12.86
C MET A 121 21.22 -0.48 13.35
N CYS A 122 20.24 -0.26 14.21
CA CYS A 122 19.27 -1.25 14.67
C CYS A 122 17.87 -0.67 14.45
N VAL A 123 17.01 -1.44 13.82
CA VAL A 123 15.62 -1.11 13.55
C VAL A 123 14.75 -2.12 14.26
N THR A 124 13.83 -1.63 15.09
CA THR A 124 12.86 -2.46 15.81
C THR A 124 11.46 -2.10 15.34
N LEU A 125 10.65 -3.11 15.11
CA LEU A 125 9.28 -2.98 14.62
C LEU A 125 8.31 -3.43 15.69
N THR A 126 7.27 -2.64 15.92
CA THR A 126 6.15 -3.03 16.77
C THR A 126 4.95 -3.29 15.89
N TYR A 127 4.27 -4.40 16.13
CA TYR A 127 3.02 -4.76 15.45
C TYR A 127 1.88 -4.60 16.44
N ALA A 128 0.72 -4.15 15.96
CA ALA A 128 -0.45 -3.92 16.81
C ALA A 128 -0.93 -5.20 17.51
N ASP A 129 -0.81 -6.35 16.82
CA ASP A 129 -1.19 -7.66 17.31
C ASP A 129 -0.47 -8.80 16.55
N ASP A 130 -0.80 -10.04 16.94
CA ASP A 130 -0.26 -11.30 16.43
C ASP A 130 -0.73 -11.63 14.99
N THR A 131 -1.60 -10.80 14.40
CA THR A 131 -2.17 -11.00 13.06
C THR A 131 -1.73 -9.92 12.06
N ALA A 132 -1.15 -8.82 12.54
CA ALA A 132 -0.80 -7.68 11.72
C ALA A 132 0.38 -7.94 10.75
N TYR A 133 0.18 -7.68 9.47
CA TYR A 133 1.23 -7.70 8.43
C TYR A 133 2.11 -6.45 8.40
N CYS A 134 1.53 -5.32 8.81
CA CYS A 134 2.12 -3.99 8.73
C CYS A 134 2.57 -3.58 10.13
N PRO A 135 3.82 -3.15 10.33
CA PRO A 135 4.24 -2.68 11.64
C PRO A 135 3.52 -1.36 11.94
N GLU A 136 3.06 -1.20 13.18
CA GLU A 136 2.42 0.01 13.68
C GLU A 136 3.44 1.12 13.96
N SER A 137 4.63 0.74 14.43
CA SER A 137 5.74 1.68 14.64
C SER A 137 7.08 1.07 14.28
N ILE A 138 8.00 1.96 13.90
CA ILE A 138 9.39 1.66 13.62
C ILE A 138 10.25 2.52 14.53
N LYS A 139 11.12 1.89 15.32
CA LYS A 139 12.11 2.55 16.15
C LYS A 139 13.50 2.35 15.55
N VAL A 140 14.26 3.44 15.43
CA VAL A 140 15.62 3.40 14.87
C VAL A 140 16.65 3.86 15.89
N VAL A 141 17.69 3.04 16.03
CA VAL A 141 18.82 3.30 16.92
C VAL A 141 20.10 3.23 16.11
N VAL A 142 20.95 4.26 16.21
CA VAL A 142 22.22 4.34 15.50
C VAL A 142 23.41 4.49 16.44
N PHE A 143 24.56 3.96 16.01
CA PHE A 143 25.79 3.93 16.81
C PHE A 143 26.96 4.52 16.01
N LYS A 144 27.76 5.41 16.62
CA LYS A 144 28.93 6.05 15.98
C LYS A 144 30.27 5.33 16.16
N ARG A 145 30.26 4.18 16.84
CA ARG A 145 31.46 3.36 17.06
C ARG A 145 31.22 1.95 16.52
N ASP A 146 32.29 1.31 16.06
CA ASP A 146 32.23 -0.06 15.53
C ASP A 146 31.99 -1.11 16.61
N GLN A 147 32.32 -0.80 17.87
CA GLN A 147 32.24 -1.75 18.97
C GLN A 147 30.87 -1.78 19.64
N TRP A 148 30.26 -2.97 19.58
CA TRP A 148 29.49 -3.58 20.66
C TRP A 148 30.45 -3.85 21.83
N GLU A 149 30.96 -2.82 22.50
CA GLU A 149 31.53 -3.09 23.82
C GLU A 149 30.31 -3.34 24.72
N GLU A 150 30.12 -4.61 25.09
CA GLU A 150 29.42 -4.97 26.32
C GLU A 150 30.03 -4.10 27.41
N TRP A 151 29.36 -3.00 27.73
CA TRP A 151 29.81 -2.13 28.80
C TRP A 151 29.72 -2.98 30.06
N PRO A 152 30.82 -3.23 30.80
CA PRO A 152 30.77 -4.11 31.95
C PRO A 152 29.83 -3.48 32.99
N GLY A 153 28.62 -4.05 33.11
CA GLY A 153 27.58 -3.60 34.02
C GLY A 153 26.40 -2.83 33.42
N SER A 154 26.35 -2.57 32.11
CA SER A 154 25.12 -2.05 31.46
C SER A 154 24.57 -3.09 30.47
N PRO A 155 23.33 -3.57 30.64
CA PRO A 155 22.75 -4.55 29.72
C PRO A 155 22.51 -4.00 28.31
N PHE A 156 22.73 -2.70 28.07
CA PHE A 156 22.63 -2.09 26.75
C PHE A 156 23.73 -1.05 26.52
N PRO A 157 24.43 -1.07 25.36
CA PRO A 157 25.23 0.08 24.94
C PRO A 157 24.26 1.27 24.79
N MET A 158 24.51 2.37 25.51
CA MET A 158 23.66 3.53 25.42
C MET A 158 23.62 4.01 23.96
N PRO A 159 22.42 4.07 23.34
CA PRO A 159 22.31 4.62 22.00
C PRO A 159 22.73 6.09 22.06
N MET A 160 23.70 6.49 21.23
CA MET A 160 24.14 7.89 21.20
C MET A 160 23.08 8.81 20.56
N VAL A 161 22.21 8.26 19.71
CA VAL A 161 21.06 8.96 19.14
C VAL A 161 19.93 7.93 18.96
N GLU A 162 18.83 8.12 19.69
CA GLU A 162 17.55 7.47 19.37
C GLU A 162 16.85 8.38 18.34
N LEU A 163 16.69 7.87 17.11
CA LEU A 163 15.93 8.56 16.08
C LEU A 163 14.49 8.05 16.21
N GLU A 164 13.60 8.96 16.61
CA GLU A 164 12.13 8.94 16.69
C GLU A 164 11.39 7.60 16.56
N ASN A 165 10.34 7.42 17.36
CA ASN A 165 9.29 6.45 17.04
C ASN A 165 8.54 6.94 15.81
N ILE A 166 8.81 6.32 14.68
CA ILE A 166 8.15 6.58 13.42
C ILE A 166 6.89 5.73 13.37
N VAL A 167 5.73 6.36 13.48
CA VAL A 167 4.43 5.66 13.44
C VAL A 167 3.99 5.46 12.00
N GLN A 168 3.78 4.21 11.59
CA GLN A 168 3.10 3.95 10.34
C GLN A 168 1.62 4.27 10.52
N ARG A 169 1.15 5.32 9.84
CA ARG A 169 -0.28 5.63 9.80
C ARG A 169 -0.99 4.64 8.88
N ARG A 170 -1.21 3.40 9.33
CA ARG A 170 -2.35 2.62 8.82
C ARG A 170 -3.60 3.47 9.08
N LEU A 171 -4.60 3.44 8.19
CA LEU A 171 -5.91 3.95 8.58
C LEU A 171 -6.29 3.23 9.88
N PRO A 172 -6.53 3.96 10.99
CA PRO A 172 -6.94 3.31 12.22
C PRO A 172 -8.15 2.42 11.94
N ALA A 173 -8.26 1.26 12.60
CA ALA A 173 -9.38 0.33 12.35
C ALA A 173 -10.76 1.02 12.46
N ARG A 174 -10.88 1.99 13.38
CA ARG A 174 -12.05 2.85 13.52
C ARG A 174 -12.30 3.72 12.29
N THR A 175 -11.25 4.28 11.70
CA THR A 175 -11.33 5.07 10.46
C THR A 175 -11.73 4.16 9.29
N GLU A 176 -11.09 3.00 9.13
CA GLU A 176 -11.46 2.04 8.08
C GLU A 176 -12.93 1.62 8.18
N ALA A 177 -13.40 1.26 9.38
CA ALA A 177 -14.80 0.94 9.64
C ALA A 177 -15.75 2.11 9.32
N ARG A 178 -15.35 3.35 9.63
CA ARG A 178 -16.11 4.55 9.29
C ARG A 178 -16.21 4.76 7.78
N LEU A 179 -15.10 4.63 7.05
CA LEU A 179 -15.11 4.78 5.58
C LEU A 179 -15.95 3.68 4.92
N LEU A 180 -15.88 2.45 5.42
CA LEU A 180 -16.75 1.35 4.96
C LEU A 180 -18.22 1.65 5.22
N ALA A 181 -18.56 2.22 6.38
CA ALA A 181 -19.94 2.61 6.68
C ALA A 181 -20.45 3.71 5.71
N ILE A 182 -19.63 4.70 5.37
CA ILE A 182 -19.96 5.72 4.36
C ILE A 182 -20.23 5.06 3.01
N LEU A 183 -19.33 4.18 2.55
CA LEU A 183 -19.48 3.50 1.27
C LEU A 183 -20.72 2.60 1.21
N GLN A 184 -21.02 1.89 2.31
CA GLN A 184 -22.18 1.02 2.39
C GLN A 184 -23.48 1.81 2.39
N GLU A 185 -23.54 2.92 3.14
CA GLU A 185 -24.71 3.80 3.13
C GLU A 185 -24.92 4.40 1.74
N ALA A 186 -23.86 4.92 1.10
CA ALA A 186 -23.94 5.44 -0.27
C ALA A 186 -24.44 4.38 -1.26
N LYS A 187 -23.97 3.13 -1.13
CA LYS A 187 -24.43 2.01 -1.95
C LYS A 187 -25.93 1.73 -1.74
N ASN A 188 -26.40 1.66 -0.50
CA ASN A 188 -27.81 1.45 -0.19
C ASN A 188 -28.66 2.57 -0.78
N GLN A 189 -28.21 3.83 -0.66
CA GLN A 189 -28.93 4.99 -1.19
C GLN A 189 -29.01 4.98 -2.73
N LEU A 190 -27.96 4.51 -3.43
CA LEU A 190 -28.01 4.32 -4.88
C LEU A 190 -29.08 3.30 -5.29
N GLU A 191 -29.11 2.16 -4.59
CA GLU A 191 -30.05 1.06 -4.85
C GLU A 191 -31.50 1.46 -4.53
N ASP A 192 -31.73 2.12 -3.39
CA ASP A 192 -33.07 2.50 -2.92
C ASP A 192 -33.69 3.66 -3.72
N LYS A 193 -32.87 4.60 -4.19
CA LYS A 193 -33.35 5.82 -4.87
C LYS A 193 -33.28 5.77 -6.38
N ASP A 194 -32.83 4.64 -6.96
CA ASP A 194 -32.48 4.53 -8.39
C ASP A 194 -31.62 5.70 -8.87
N TRP A 195 -30.68 6.14 -8.02
CA TRP A 195 -29.91 7.36 -8.30
C TRP A 195 -28.95 7.12 -9.47
N LYS A 196 -28.98 8.02 -10.45
CA LYS A 196 -28.15 7.95 -11.67
C LYS A 196 -27.46 9.27 -11.95
N LEU A 197 -26.16 9.22 -12.23
CA LEU A 197 -25.36 10.41 -12.57
C LEU A 197 -25.95 11.15 -13.77
N GLU A 198 -26.41 10.41 -14.78
CA GLU A 198 -26.99 10.95 -16.02
C GLU A 198 -28.33 11.68 -15.83
N GLU A 199 -28.95 11.55 -14.66
CA GLU A 199 -30.22 12.22 -14.31
C GLU A 199 -30.02 13.45 -13.42
N GLN A 200 -28.80 13.69 -12.94
CA GLN A 200 -28.48 14.84 -12.10
C GLN A 200 -28.29 16.12 -12.93
N GLU A 201 -28.32 17.27 -12.27
CA GLU A 201 -28.03 18.56 -12.90
C GLU A 201 -26.63 18.55 -13.55
N GLY A 202 -26.56 18.93 -14.84
CA GLY A 202 -25.33 18.85 -15.63
C GLY A 202 -24.89 17.44 -16.02
N GLY A 203 -25.60 16.41 -15.57
CA GLY A 203 -25.35 14.98 -15.83
C GLY A 203 -25.96 14.46 -17.13
N THR A 204 -27.01 15.12 -17.65
CA THR A 204 -27.71 14.73 -18.90
C THR A 204 -26.78 14.57 -20.10
N ARG A 205 -25.66 15.30 -20.13
CA ARG A 205 -24.61 15.15 -21.14
C ARG A 205 -23.99 13.75 -21.17
N PHE A 206 -24.04 12.99 -20.07
CA PHE A 206 -23.51 11.63 -19.96
C PHE A 206 -24.51 10.52 -20.32
N LYS A 207 -25.76 10.87 -20.65
CA LYS A 207 -26.77 9.90 -21.09
C LYS A 207 -26.25 9.08 -22.28
N GLY A 208 -26.31 7.76 -22.16
CA GLY A 208 -25.78 6.81 -23.16
C GLY A 208 -24.25 6.73 -23.25
N CYS A 209 -23.51 7.40 -22.36
CA CYS A 209 -22.04 7.38 -22.31
C CYS A 209 -21.50 6.57 -21.12
N LEU A 210 -22.39 6.06 -20.26
CA LEU A 210 -22.08 5.24 -19.10
C LEU A 210 -22.48 3.77 -19.37
N PRO A 211 -21.94 2.80 -18.61
CA PRO A 211 -22.34 1.39 -18.71
C PRO A 211 -23.86 1.21 -18.61
N GLY A 212 -24.41 0.20 -19.29
CA GLY A 212 -25.84 -0.10 -19.21
C GLY A 212 -26.28 -0.48 -17.79
N GLU A 213 -27.59 -0.47 -17.52
CA GLU A 213 -28.13 -0.79 -16.18
C GLU A 213 -27.79 -2.21 -15.70
N GLN A 214 -27.53 -3.13 -16.63
CA GLN A 214 -27.15 -4.50 -16.32
C GLN A 214 -25.67 -4.66 -15.95
N GLU A 215 -24.83 -3.65 -16.22
CA GLU A 215 -23.41 -3.68 -15.91
C GLU A 215 -23.16 -3.01 -14.55
N PRO A 216 -22.63 -3.74 -13.54
CA PRO A 216 -22.41 -3.17 -12.21
C PRO A 216 -21.46 -1.96 -12.25
N ARG A 217 -21.98 -0.77 -11.95
CA ARG A 217 -21.20 0.47 -11.84
C ARG A 217 -20.58 0.57 -10.45
N LYS A 218 -19.64 -0.31 -10.15
CA LYS A 218 -19.11 -0.54 -8.79
C LYS A 218 -18.74 0.77 -8.07
N TYR A 219 -18.07 1.71 -8.75
CA TYR A 219 -17.64 2.98 -8.17
C TYR A 219 -18.62 4.15 -8.33
N ALA A 220 -19.86 3.91 -8.74
CA ALA A 220 -20.90 4.95 -8.80
C ALA A 220 -21.16 5.63 -7.45
N VAL A 221 -20.87 4.93 -6.34
CA VAL A 221 -20.92 5.50 -4.98
C VAL A 221 -20.09 6.77 -4.85
N LEU A 222 -18.96 6.86 -5.58
CA LEU A 222 -18.09 8.04 -5.53
C LEU A 222 -18.70 9.23 -6.29
N ASP A 223 -19.42 9.01 -7.40
CA ASP A 223 -20.15 10.09 -8.07
C ASP A 223 -21.32 10.57 -7.20
N TYR A 224 -22.03 9.65 -6.53
CA TYR A 224 -23.10 9.99 -5.60
C TYR A 224 -22.57 10.80 -4.42
N LEU A 225 -21.51 10.33 -3.76
CA LEU A 225 -20.90 11.05 -2.65
C LEU A 225 -20.45 12.45 -3.09
N LEU A 226 -19.76 12.55 -4.23
CA LEU A 226 -19.27 13.82 -4.77
C LEU A 226 -20.41 14.84 -5.01
N LEU A 227 -21.56 14.40 -5.52
CA LEU A 227 -22.64 15.32 -5.92
C LEU A 227 -23.72 15.52 -4.85
N ALA A 228 -23.95 14.54 -3.98
CA ALA A 228 -25.06 14.53 -3.04
C ALA A 228 -24.63 14.56 -1.56
N LYS A 229 -23.35 14.25 -1.26
CA LYS A 229 -22.80 14.11 0.10
C LYS A 229 -21.36 14.62 0.17
N GLU A 230 -21.14 15.87 -0.23
CA GLU A 230 -19.80 16.48 -0.35
C GLU A 230 -18.94 16.30 0.91
N ASP A 231 -19.48 16.51 2.11
CA ASP A 231 -18.75 16.31 3.38
C ASP A 231 -18.22 14.88 3.56
N GLU A 232 -19.00 13.86 3.17
CA GLU A 232 -18.60 12.45 3.26
C GLU A 232 -17.61 12.09 2.16
N TYR A 233 -17.73 12.71 0.98
CA TYR A 233 -16.75 12.61 -0.08
C TYR A 233 -15.40 13.18 0.36
N ASP A 234 -15.39 14.35 0.99
CA ASP A 234 -14.19 15.01 1.51
C ASP A 234 -13.55 14.19 2.63
N GLU A 235 -14.33 13.60 3.54
CA GLU A 235 -13.82 12.67 4.56
C GLU A 235 -13.09 11.47 3.91
N LEU A 236 -13.72 10.87 2.88
CA LEU A 236 -13.14 9.76 2.13
C LEU A 236 -11.88 10.18 1.34
N GLN A 237 -11.90 11.35 0.69
CA GLN A 237 -10.79 11.88 -0.09
C GLN A 237 -9.60 12.21 0.79
N ASN A 238 -9.80 12.85 1.94
CA ASN A 238 -8.74 13.17 2.88
C ASN A 238 -8.06 11.90 3.43
N ALA A 239 -8.80 10.80 3.56
CA ALA A 239 -8.27 9.54 4.02
C ALA A 239 -7.54 8.74 2.92
N LEU A 240 -8.12 8.65 1.72
CA LEU A 240 -7.64 7.77 0.65
C LEU A 240 -6.75 8.44 -0.39
N ALA A 241 -6.88 9.76 -0.54
CA ALA A 241 -6.23 10.54 -1.58
C ALA A 241 -5.84 11.95 -1.07
N PRO A 242 -5.19 12.08 0.12
CA PRO A 242 -4.73 13.37 0.62
C PRO A 242 -3.72 13.94 -0.40
N ASN A 243 -3.82 15.22 -0.72
CA ASN A 243 -3.01 15.93 -1.73
C ASN A 243 -3.47 15.78 -3.19
N THR A 244 -4.72 15.42 -3.44
CA THR A 244 -5.24 15.35 -4.80
C THR A 244 -6.07 16.57 -5.14
N SER A 245 -5.85 17.13 -6.34
CA SER A 245 -6.51 18.35 -6.80
C SER A 245 -7.94 18.09 -7.26
N ASN A 246 -8.73 19.17 -7.38
CA ASN A 246 -10.01 19.17 -8.07
C ASN A 246 -9.86 18.54 -9.47
N PHE A 247 -10.84 17.73 -9.88
CA PHE A 247 -10.95 17.18 -11.22
C PHE A 247 -12.30 17.56 -11.81
N ALA A 248 -12.38 17.52 -13.14
CA ALA A 248 -13.62 17.75 -13.86
C ALA A 248 -14.10 16.46 -14.51
N ILE A 249 -15.36 16.09 -14.27
CA ILE A 249 -16.01 15.01 -14.99
C ILE A 249 -16.37 15.51 -16.39
N SER A 250 -15.87 14.81 -17.41
CA SER A 250 -15.98 15.20 -18.81
C SER A 250 -15.81 14.00 -19.74
N LYS A 251 -16.42 14.08 -20.92
CA LYS A 251 -16.29 13.05 -21.96
C LYS A 251 -14.87 12.99 -22.48
N GLN A 252 -14.45 11.79 -22.88
CA GLN A 252 -13.19 11.58 -23.59
C GLN A 252 -11.94 12.03 -22.80
N ASN A 253 -12.02 12.19 -21.49
CA ASN A 253 -10.87 12.57 -20.66
C ASN A 253 -10.32 11.35 -19.92
N ASN A 254 -9.06 11.45 -19.49
CA ASN A 254 -8.46 10.44 -18.62
C ASN A 254 -8.89 10.71 -17.17
N PHE A 255 -8.86 9.68 -16.33
CA PHE A 255 -8.97 9.86 -14.89
C PHE A 255 -7.80 10.67 -14.36
N ALA A 256 -8.09 11.68 -13.54
CA ALA A 256 -7.06 12.45 -12.84
C ALA A 256 -6.38 11.59 -11.77
N ALA A 257 -5.16 11.97 -11.36
CA ALA A 257 -4.41 11.23 -10.34
C ALA A 257 -5.21 11.02 -9.03
N GLY A 258 -6.00 12.02 -8.63
CA GLY A 258 -6.92 11.90 -7.49
C GLY A 258 -8.01 10.86 -7.67
N GLN A 259 -8.61 10.82 -8.84
CA GLN A 259 -9.63 9.82 -9.16
C GLN A 259 -9.03 8.41 -9.15
N LEU A 260 -7.84 8.23 -9.73
CA LEU A 260 -7.12 6.95 -9.71
C LEU A 260 -6.84 6.47 -8.28
N ALA A 261 -6.41 7.38 -7.40
CA ALA A 261 -6.17 7.08 -5.99
C ALA A 261 -7.48 6.68 -5.27
N MET A 262 -8.55 7.45 -5.45
CA MET A 262 -9.87 7.17 -4.85
C MET A 262 -10.42 5.81 -5.30
N ILE A 263 -10.41 5.52 -6.59
CA ILE A 263 -10.92 4.25 -7.15
C ILE A 263 -10.16 3.06 -6.57
N ARG A 264 -8.82 3.14 -6.52
CA ARG A 264 -7.99 2.07 -5.93
C ARG A 264 -8.19 1.95 -4.41
N GLY A 265 -8.36 3.07 -3.71
CA GLY A 265 -8.62 3.10 -2.27
C GLY A 265 -9.93 2.42 -1.92
N VAL A 266 -11.01 2.80 -2.61
CA VAL A 266 -12.33 2.18 -2.45
C VAL A 266 -12.33 0.70 -2.84
N ASN A 267 -11.64 0.34 -3.95
CA ASN A 267 -11.47 -1.07 -4.31
C ASN A 267 -10.82 -1.86 -3.17
N ARG A 268 -9.78 -1.32 -2.52
CA ARG A 268 -9.13 -1.97 -1.38
C ARG A 268 -10.06 -2.08 -0.18
N LEU A 269 -10.81 -1.04 0.15
CA LEU A 269 -11.78 -1.09 1.26
C LEU A 269 -12.79 -2.23 1.06
N TRP A 270 -13.37 -2.37 -0.13
CA TRP A 270 -14.31 -3.46 -0.43
C TRP A 270 -13.69 -4.85 -0.50
N ASN A 271 -12.37 -4.94 -0.56
CA ASN A 271 -11.64 -6.18 -0.75
C ASN A 271 -10.64 -6.40 0.40
N GLU A 272 -11.00 -6.00 1.62
CA GLU A 272 -10.26 -6.31 2.86
C GLU A 272 -8.80 -5.80 2.80
N GLY A 273 -8.62 -4.59 2.26
CA GLY A 273 -7.32 -3.95 2.07
C GLY A 273 -6.56 -4.37 0.81
N TRP A 274 -7.05 -5.38 0.08
CA TRP A 274 -6.42 -5.89 -1.14
C TRP A 274 -6.93 -5.22 -2.39
N LEU A 275 -6.04 -4.93 -3.33
CA LEU A 275 -6.45 -4.48 -4.65
C LEU A 275 -6.81 -5.70 -5.50
N ARG A 276 -8.01 -5.71 -6.08
CA ARG A 276 -8.52 -6.81 -6.92
C ARG A 276 -9.06 -6.31 -8.24
N SER A 277 -8.85 -7.10 -9.29
CA SER A 277 -9.50 -6.88 -10.58
C SER A 277 -11.01 -7.02 -10.42
N ASP A 278 -11.75 -6.04 -10.92
CA ASP A 278 -13.21 -6.09 -10.99
C ASP A 278 -13.70 -7.07 -12.08
N GLU A 279 -12.82 -7.47 -13.00
CA GLU A 279 -13.15 -8.40 -14.08
C GLU A 279 -12.92 -9.86 -13.65
N SER A 280 -11.70 -10.21 -13.23
CA SER A 280 -11.33 -11.59 -12.89
C SER A 280 -11.39 -11.90 -11.39
N GLY A 281 -11.54 -10.90 -10.53
CA GLY A 281 -11.35 -11.04 -9.08
C GLY A 281 -9.89 -11.28 -8.66
N GLU A 282 -8.96 -11.32 -9.63
CA GLU A 282 -7.56 -11.60 -9.37
C GLU A 282 -6.93 -10.51 -8.52
N ARG A 283 -6.01 -10.90 -7.64
CA ARG A 283 -5.31 -9.96 -6.78
C ARG A 283 -4.24 -9.22 -7.58
N LEU A 284 -4.21 -7.90 -7.41
CA LEU A 284 -3.31 -6.99 -8.13
C LEU A 284 -2.16 -6.55 -7.23
N SER A 285 -1.00 -6.30 -7.85
CA SER A 285 0.22 -5.87 -7.16
C SER A 285 0.73 -4.60 -7.81
N ASP A 286 0.96 -3.53 -7.03
CA ASP A 286 1.42 -2.24 -7.55
C ASP A 286 2.76 -2.34 -8.32
N ASN A 287 3.54 -3.39 -8.09
CA ASN A 287 4.83 -3.64 -8.76
C ASN A 287 4.76 -4.76 -9.81
N GLY A 288 3.58 -5.33 -10.07
CA GLY A 288 3.44 -6.42 -11.03
C GLY A 288 3.48 -5.92 -12.47
N THR A 289 4.31 -6.50 -13.33
CA THR A 289 4.31 -6.15 -14.77
C THR A 289 2.99 -6.52 -15.45
N HIS A 290 2.42 -7.68 -15.10
CA HIS A 290 1.16 -8.19 -15.67
C HIS A 290 -0.01 -8.03 -14.70
N THR A 291 0.23 -8.13 -13.40
CA THR A 291 -0.76 -7.96 -12.33
C THR A 291 -0.78 -6.54 -11.77
N GLY A 292 -0.09 -5.61 -12.43
CA GLY A 292 -0.09 -4.19 -12.12
C GLY A 292 -1.50 -3.61 -12.20
N PRO A 293 -1.95 -2.80 -11.24
CA PRO A 293 -3.31 -2.29 -11.26
C PRO A 293 -3.48 -1.15 -12.25
N HIS A 294 -4.39 -1.32 -13.17
CA HIS A 294 -4.85 -0.29 -14.08
C HIS A 294 -6.27 0.12 -13.69
N VAL A 295 -6.56 1.41 -13.78
CA VAL A 295 -7.93 1.91 -13.78
C VAL A 295 -8.27 2.24 -15.21
N ASP A 296 -9.31 1.60 -15.74
CA ASP A 296 -9.74 1.76 -17.12
C ASP A 296 -11.21 2.15 -17.17
N HIS A 297 -11.63 2.64 -18.33
CA HIS A 297 -13.03 2.90 -18.59
C HIS A 297 -13.78 1.59 -18.88
N MET A 298 -15.03 1.50 -18.44
CA MET A 298 -15.95 0.44 -18.84
C MET A 298 -16.43 0.72 -20.27
N VAL A 299 -17.01 1.89 -20.51
CA VAL A 299 -17.26 2.45 -21.84
C VAL A 299 -16.01 3.21 -22.29
N ALA A 300 -15.36 2.71 -23.35
CA ALA A 300 -14.11 3.27 -23.84
C ALA A 300 -14.21 4.76 -24.17
N LYS A 301 -13.11 5.50 -23.95
CA LYS A 301 -12.95 6.90 -24.32
C LYS A 301 -13.34 7.18 -25.78
N ALA A 302 -12.93 6.30 -26.70
CA ALA A 302 -13.24 6.40 -28.13
C ALA A 302 -14.74 6.35 -28.43
N ASN A 303 -15.53 5.76 -27.52
CA ASN A 303 -16.98 5.65 -27.60
C ASN A 303 -17.68 6.68 -26.69
N ASN A 304 -17.06 7.85 -26.50
CA ASN A 304 -17.58 8.94 -25.66
C ASN A 304 -17.69 8.64 -24.15
N GLY A 305 -17.04 7.60 -23.66
CA GLY A 305 -16.97 7.33 -22.22
C GLY A 305 -16.38 8.50 -21.43
N PRO A 306 -17.03 8.95 -20.34
CA PRO A 306 -16.50 10.00 -19.48
C PRO A 306 -15.53 9.44 -18.44
N ASN A 307 -14.67 10.30 -17.89
CA ASN A 307 -13.84 10.00 -16.71
C ASN A 307 -14.65 10.05 -15.39
N ALA A 308 -15.91 9.62 -15.41
CA ALA A 308 -16.76 9.52 -14.22
C ALA A 308 -16.44 8.25 -13.42
N PHE A 309 -16.64 8.26 -12.10
CA PHE A 309 -16.36 7.05 -11.30
C PHE A 309 -17.26 5.88 -11.69
N SER A 310 -18.52 6.15 -12.05
CA SER A 310 -19.50 5.19 -12.58
C SER A 310 -19.06 4.51 -13.89
N ASN A 311 -18.05 5.05 -14.57
CA ASN A 311 -17.46 4.46 -15.78
C ASN A 311 -16.10 3.81 -15.51
N ALA A 312 -15.65 3.74 -14.26
CA ALA A 312 -14.35 3.19 -13.91
C ALA A 312 -14.41 1.70 -13.58
N ARG A 313 -13.31 0.99 -13.85
CA ARG A 313 -13.02 -0.34 -13.31
C ARG A 313 -11.54 -0.48 -13.00
N VAL A 314 -11.22 -1.28 -11.99
CA VAL A 314 -9.86 -1.71 -11.66
C VAL A 314 -9.61 -3.05 -12.34
N ILE A 315 -8.55 -3.16 -13.13
CA ILE A 315 -8.18 -4.37 -13.87
C ILE A 315 -6.67 -4.58 -13.82
N SER A 316 -6.18 -5.75 -14.20
CA SER A 316 -4.74 -5.98 -14.35
C SER A 316 -4.20 -5.36 -15.64
N ALA A 317 -2.91 -5.03 -15.64
CA ALA A 317 -2.20 -4.56 -16.83
C ALA A 317 -2.35 -5.55 -18.00
N ARG A 318 -2.34 -6.86 -17.70
CA ARG A 318 -2.57 -7.92 -18.68
C ARG A 318 -3.97 -7.85 -19.30
N GLU A 319 -5.02 -7.72 -18.49
CA GLU A 319 -6.41 -7.56 -18.96
C GLU A 319 -6.56 -6.29 -19.80
N ASN A 320 -5.89 -5.21 -19.41
CA ASN A 320 -5.91 -3.97 -20.18
C ASN A 320 -5.22 -4.13 -21.56
N MET A 321 -4.07 -4.81 -21.60
CA MET A 321 -3.34 -5.07 -22.84
C MET A 321 -4.07 -6.04 -23.78
N SER A 322 -4.80 -7.02 -23.25
CA SER A 322 -5.53 -7.98 -24.08
C SER A 322 -6.70 -7.34 -24.84
N LYS A 323 -7.37 -6.35 -24.24
CA LYS A 323 -8.43 -5.56 -24.92
C LYS A 323 -7.94 -4.90 -26.20
N GLY A 324 -6.70 -4.40 -26.21
CA GLY A 324 -6.11 -3.72 -27.37
C GLY A 324 -5.85 -4.65 -28.57
N ARG A 325 -5.85 -5.98 -28.38
CA ARG A 325 -5.55 -6.97 -29.42
C ARG A 325 -6.80 -7.64 -30.01
N GLY A 326 -7.98 -7.46 -29.42
CA GLY A 326 -9.21 -8.13 -29.83
C GLY A 326 -10.03 -7.43 -30.91
N ASN A 327 -9.65 -6.20 -31.31
CA ASN A 327 -10.42 -5.34 -32.23
C ASN A 327 -9.65 -4.97 -33.52
N THR A 328 -8.68 -5.77 -33.93
CA THR A 328 -8.03 -5.69 -35.26
C THR A 328 -8.37 -6.90 -36.10
#